data_AF-A0AAD4HH16-F1
#
_entry.id   AF-A0AAD4HH16-F1
#
_cell.length_a   1.000
_cell.length_b   1.000
_cell.length_c   1.000
_cell.angle_alpha   90.00
_cell.angle_beta   90.00
_cell.angle_gamma   90.00
#
_symmetry.space_group_name_H-M   'P 1'
#
loop_
_entity.id
_entity.type
_entity.pdbx_description
1 polymer ?
#
loop_
_entity_poly.entity_id
_entity_poly.type
_entity_poly.pdbx_seq_one_letter_code
_entity_poly.pdbx_strand_id
1 'polypeptide(L)'
;LELCPVGHQSALNRLSSTLESWIRQNGNIADLDEGIKFCHDVVSLCSKGHPDCGVYLNNLAISLGLYHFNHQGNPNDLDKAISLHKEVLHLCPLGHKFRNFSLDGLGLALVAHFNKCGAVDIDDIT
;
A
#
# COMPACT_ATOMS: atom_id res chain seq x y z
N LEU A 1 7.42 1.31 26.91
CA LEU A 1 6.39 2.24 26.41
C LEU A 1 7.10 3.34 25.64
N GLU A 2 7.59 3.03 24.44
CA GLU A 2 8.12 4.05 23.56
C GLU A 2 6.94 4.82 23.00
N LEU A 3 6.76 6.05 23.50
CA LEU A 3 5.78 7.00 23.01
C LEU A 3 6.12 7.31 21.56
N CYS A 4 5.19 7.04 20.65
CA CYS A 4 5.30 7.45 19.27
C CYS A 4 5.59 8.97 19.21
N PRO A 5 6.62 9.41 18.45
CA PRO A 5 6.84 10.83 18.23
C PRO A 5 5.57 11.51 17.73
N VAL A 6 5.25 12.69 18.26
CA VAL A 6 4.00 13.45 18.01
C VAL A 6 3.72 13.71 16.51
N GLY A 7 4.72 13.56 15.64
CA GLY A 7 4.56 13.60 14.17
C GLY A 7 3.90 12.35 13.56
N HIS A 8 4.09 11.15 14.14
CA HIS A 8 3.60 9.89 13.58
C HIS A 8 2.07 9.73 13.68
N GLN A 9 1.50 10.08 14.83
CA GLN A 9 0.04 10.02 15.02
C GLN A 9 -0.69 11.02 14.10
N SER A 10 -0.11 12.22 13.96
CA SER A 10 -0.59 13.26 13.07
C SER A 10 -0.57 12.80 11.61
N ALA A 11 0.46 12.04 11.25
CA ALA A 11 0.56 11.44 9.93
C ALA A 11 -0.49 10.33 9.69
N LEU A 12 -0.74 9.44 10.65
CA LEU A 12 -1.81 8.44 10.54
C LEU A 12 -3.18 9.06 10.29
N ASN A 13 -3.50 10.11 11.03
CA ASN A 13 -4.79 10.79 10.91
C ASN A 13 -4.91 11.45 9.53
N ARG A 14 -3.84 12.08 9.04
CA ARG A 14 -3.83 12.67 7.69
C ARG A 14 -3.99 11.61 6.61
N LEU A 15 -3.20 10.54 6.65
CA LEU A 15 -3.31 9.43 5.69
C LEU A 15 -4.71 8.80 5.69
N SER A 16 -5.24 8.49 6.88
CA SER A 16 -6.58 7.91 7.01
C SER A 16 -7.64 8.86 6.47
N SER A 17 -7.53 10.15 6.77
CA SER A 17 -8.46 11.16 6.25
C SER A 17 -8.38 11.34 4.73
N THR A 18 -7.18 11.25 4.15
CA THR A 18 -6.97 11.33 2.70
C THR A 18 -7.56 10.11 2.01
N LEU A 19 -7.33 8.91 2.56
CA LEU A 19 -7.90 7.66 2.04
C LEU A 19 -9.42 7.63 2.19
N GLU A 20 -9.98 8.02 3.33
CA GLU A 20 -11.42 8.13 3.52
C GLU A 20 -12.03 9.18 2.59
N SER A 21 -11.39 10.34 2.41
CA SER A 21 -11.83 11.35 1.47
C SER A 21 -11.85 10.80 0.05
N TRP A 22 -10.79 10.09 -0.35
CA TRP A 22 -10.70 9.45 -1.67
C TRP A 22 -11.82 8.41 -1.88
N ILE A 23 -12.04 7.52 -0.91
CA ILE A 23 -13.11 6.51 -0.94
C ILE A 23 -14.48 7.18 -1.02
N ARG A 24 -14.70 8.25 -0.23
CA ARG A 24 -16.00 8.95 -0.16
C ARG A 24 -16.26 9.87 -1.36
N GLN A 25 -15.23 10.41 -1.99
CA GLN A 25 -15.35 11.36 -3.11
C GLN A 25 -15.14 10.72 -4.48
N ASN A 26 -15.26 9.40 -4.58
CA ASN A 26 -15.27 8.68 -5.86
C ASN A 26 -13.97 8.84 -6.67
N GLY A 27 -12.82 8.78 -5.99
CA GLY A 27 -11.56 8.51 -6.66
C GLY A 27 -10.85 9.70 -7.29
N ASN A 28 -10.77 10.86 -6.62
CA ASN A 28 -9.89 11.93 -7.08
C ASN A 28 -8.43 11.46 -7.03
N ILE A 29 -7.86 11.17 -8.21
CA ILE A 29 -6.49 10.66 -8.37
C ILE A 29 -5.46 11.60 -7.71
N ALA A 30 -5.71 12.91 -7.69
CA ALA A 30 -4.81 13.86 -7.03
C ALA A 30 -4.69 13.62 -5.51
N ASP A 31 -5.80 13.27 -4.85
CA ASP A 31 -5.82 12.97 -3.41
C ASP A 31 -5.12 11.61 -3.14
N LEU A 32 -5.20 10.67 -4.09
CA LEU A 32 -4.49 9.40 -4.03
C LEU A 32 -2.98 9.57 -4.19
N ASP A 33 -2.55 10.37 -5.15
CA ASP A 33 -1.14 10.71 -5.37
C ASP A 33 -0.54 11.44 -4.15
N GLU A 34 -1.31 12.36 -3.55
CA GLU A 34 -0.91 13.02 -2.31
C GLU A 34 -0.81 12.02 -1.15
N GLY A 35 -1.78 11.11 -1.02
CA GLY A 35 -1.76 10.03 -0.03
C GLY A 35 -0.57 9.09 -0.20
N ILE A 36 -0.21 8.74 -1.44
CA ILE A 36 0.95 7.90 -1.78
C ILE A 36 2.26 8.61 -1.40
N LYS A 37 2.42 9.89 -1.78
CA LYS A 37 3.60 10.68 -1.40
C LYS A 37 3.73 10.78 0.12
N PHE A 38 2.62 11.08 0.79
CA PHE A 38 2.59 11.21 2.23
C PHE A 38 2.95 9.90 2.94
N CYS A 39 2.42 8.76 2.48
CA CYS A 39 2.84 7.44 2.93
C CYS A 39 4.34 7.21 2.77
N HIS A 40 4.91 7.60 1.62
CA HIS A 40 6.34 7.45 1.34
C HIS A 40 7.21 8.25 2.33
N ASP A 41 6.83 9.50 2.59
CA ASP A 41 7.51 10.35 3.55
C ASP A 41 7.45 9.73 4.96
N VAL A 42 6.29 9.21 5.37
CA VAL A 42 6.10 8.60 6.69
C VAL A 42 6.91 7.30 6.84
N VAL A 43 6.97 6.47 5.80
CA VAL A 43 7.81 5.26 5.78
C VAL A 43 9.28 5.64 5.89
N SER A 44 9.73 6.72 5.23
CA SER A 44 11.12 7.19 5.32
C SER A 44 11.49 7.69 6.73
N LEU A 45 10.50 8.14 7.51
CA LEU A 45 10.65 8.65 8.87
C LEU A 45 10.50 7.56 9.94
N CYS A 46 9.88 6.42 9.61
CA CYS A 46 9.75 5.29 10.52
C CYS A 46 11.08 4.53 10.62
N SER A 47 11.73 4.58 11.79
CA SER A 47 12.89 3.73 12.06
C SER A 47 12.50 2.24 11.96
N LYS A 48 13.41 1.42 11.39
CA LYS A 48 13.27 -0.05 11.36
C LYS A 48 13.12 -0.57 12.79
N GLY A 49 11.88 -0.79 13.23
CA GLY A 49 11.56 -1.18 14.60
C GLY A 49 10.31 -0.52 15.18
N HIS A 50 9.77 0.53 14.55
CA HIS A 50 8.53 1.15 15.03
C HIS A 50 7.33 0.20 14.84
N PRO A 51 6.54 -0.10 15.89
CA PRO A 51 5.42 -1.06 15.83
C PRO A 51 4.39 -0.71 14.75
N ASP A 52 4.19 0.58 14.51
CA ASP A 52 3.20 1.07 13.53
C ASP A 52 3.75 1.18 12.09
N CYS A 53 5.04 0.90 11.86
CA CYS A 53 5.64 0.94 10.52
C CYS A 53 4.88 0.04 9.53
N GLY A 54 4.45 -1.13 10.00
CA GLY A 54 3.66 -2.08 9.22
C GLY A 54 2.30 -1.53 8.77
N VAL A 55 1.71 -0.57 9.49
CA VAL A 55 0.43 0.06 9.11
C VAL A 55 0.60 0.93 7.89
N TYR A 56 1.63 1.79 7.90
CA TYR A 56 1.87 2.73 6.80
C TYR A 56 2.20 2.00 5.50
N LEU A 57 3.08 1.00 5.58
CA LEU A 57 3.46 0.17 4.44
C LEU A 57 2.26 -0.60 3.88
N ASN A 58 1.41 -1.15 4.73
CA ASN A 58 0.21 -1.87 4.30
C ASN A 58 -0.81 -0.94 3.63
N ASN A 59 -1.04 0.25 4.20
CA ASN A 59 -1.96 1.23 3.61
C ASN A 59 -1.44 1.75 2.27
N LEU A 60 -0.14 2.01 2.15
CA LEU A 60 0.47 2.39 0.88
C LEU A 60 0.33 1.29 -0.18
N ALA A 61 0.57 0.03 0.20
CA ALA A 61 0.45 -1.10 -0.70
C ALA A 61 -0.99 -1.26 -1.24
N ILE A 62 -1.99 -1.11 -0.37
CA ILE A 62 -3.41 -1.11 -0.77
C ILE A 62 -3.70 0.05 -1.72
N SER A 63 -3.24 1.25 -1.41
CA SER A 63 -3.43 2.44 -2.27
C SER A 63 -2.88 2.26 -3.67
N LEU A 64 -1.70 1.65 -3.79
CA LEU A 64 -1.07 1.38 -5.08
C LEU A 64 -1.79 0.26 -5.85
N GLY A 65 -2.06 -0.88 -5.20
CA GLY A 65 -2.58 -2.07 -5.90
C GLY A 65 -4.08 -2.05 -6.14
N LEU A 66 -4.89 -1.69 -5.15
CA LEU A 66 -6.35 -1.74 -5.25
C LEU A 66 -6.95 -0.48 -5.85
N TYR A 67 -6.30 0.67 -5.68
CA TYR A 67 -6.87 1.95 -6.08
C TYR A 67 -6.13 2.53 -7.28
N HIS A 68 -4.83 2.79 -7.16
CA HIS A 68 -4.10 3.48 -8.22
C HIS A 68 -3.99 2.63 -9.48
N PHE A 69 -3.64 1.35 -9.35
CA PHE A 69 -3.61 0.42 -10.48
C PHE A 69 -5.01 0.20 -11.11
N ASN A 70 -6.07 0.06 -10.33
CA ASN A 70 -7.41 -0.12 -10.91
C ASN A 70 -7.89 1.14 -11.67
N HIS A 71 -7.41 2.32 -11.29
CA HIS A 71 -7.74 3.58 -11.97
C HIS A 71 -6.83 3.88 -13.18
N GLN A 72 -5.52 3.65 -13.07
CA GLN A 72 -4.55 4.04 -14.11
C GLN A 72 -4.02 2.87 -14.94
N GLY A 73 -4.18 1.63 -14.47
CA GLY A 73 -3.69 0.43 -15.14
C GLY A 73 -2.17 0.29 -15.17
N ASN A 74 -1.43 1.10 -14.41
CA ASN A 74 0.04 1.10 -14.45
C ASN A 74 0.61 -0.12 -13.68
N PRO A 75 1.26 -1.07 -14.38
CA PRO A 75 1.74 -2.30 -13.77
C PRO A 75 2.81 -2.07 -12.70
N ASN A 76 3.58 -0.97 -12.79
CA ASN A 76 4.58 -0.63 -11.79
C ASN A 76 3.98 -0.42 -10.39
N ASP A 77 2.69 -0.11 -10.29
CA ASP A 77 2.01 0.05 -9.00
C ASP A 77 1.76 -1.30 -8.32
N LEU A 78 1.52 -2.35 -9.10
CA LEU A 78 1.43 -3.71 -8.58
C LEU A 78 2.79 -4.19 -8.06
N ASP A 79 3.87 -3.92 -8.77
CA ASP A 79 5.23 -4.27 -8.33
C ASP A 79 5.61 -3.59 -7.01
N LYS A 80 5.25 -2.31 -6.87
CA LYS A 80 5.46 -1.56 -5.63
C LYS A 80 4.57 -2.10 -4.51
N ALA A 81 3.29 -2.36 -4.77
CA ALA A 81 2.38 -2.94 -3.78
C ALA A 81 2.89 -4.31 -3.27
N ILE A 82 3.34 -5.17 -4.17
CA ILE A 82 3.95 -6.47 -3.84
C ILE A 82 5.18 -6.29 -2.95
N SER A 83 6.06 -5.35 -3.31
CA SER A 83 7.30 -5.08 -2.57
C SER A 83 7.03 -4.59 -1.14
N LEU A 84 6.07 -3.66 -0.99
CA LEU A 84 5.67 -3.13 0.30
C LEU A 84 5.00 -4.18 1.19
N HIS A 85 4.12 -5.02 0.63
CA HIS A 85 3.53 -6.12 1.39
C HIS A 85 4.60 -7.09 1.90
N LYS A 86 5.61 -7.44 1.07
CA LYS A 86 6.75 -8.25 1.51
C LYS A 86 7.55 -7.59 2.64
N GLU A 87 7.73 -6.28 2.58
CA GLU A 87 8.41 -5.53 3.65
C GLU A 87 7.61 -5.58 4.97
N VAL A 88 6.29 -5.43 4.93
CA VAL A 88 5.43 -5.63 6.12
C VAL A 88 5.60 -7.04 6.69
N LEU A 89 5.68 -8.07 5.84
CA LEU A 89 5.87 -9.46 6.30
C LEU A 89 7.26 -9.70 6.90
N HIS A 90 8.27 -8.93 6.49
CA HIS A 90 9.59 -8.97 7.10
C HIS A 90 9.61 -8.27 8.47
N LEU A 91 8.89 -7.16 8.60
CA LEU A 91 8.82 -6.37 9.84
C LEU A 91 7.84 -6.94 10.88
N CYS A 92 6.79 -7.65 10.45
CA CYS A 92 5.73 -8.15 11.31
C CYS A 92 5.86 -9.67 11.55
N PRO A 93 6.24 -10.12 12.77
CA PRO A 93 6.34 -11.54 13.08
C PRO A 93 4.97 -12.25 13.06
N LEU A 94 5.01 -13.59 13.12
CA LEU A 94 3.80 -14.42 13.24
C LEU A 94 2.95 -13.99 14.45
N GLY A 95 1.63 -13.85 14.24
CA GLY A 95 0.68 -13.37 15.26
C GLY A 95 0.50 -11.85 15.29
N HIS A 96 1.31 -11.08 14.56
CA HIS A 96 1.08 -9.64 14.45
C HIS A 96 -0.16 -9.32 13.60
N LYS A 97 -1.07 -8.49 14.11
CA LYS A 97 -2.36 -8.17 13.47
C LYS A 97 -2.24 -7.70 12.01
N PHE A 98 -1.16 -6.98 11.66
CA PHE A 98 -0.95 -6.46 10.30
C PHE A 98 -0.33 -7.45 9.33
N ARG A 99 0.15 -8.60 9.81
CA ARG A 99 0.69 -9.65 8.94
C ARG A 99 -0.40 -10.24 8.04
N ASN A 100 -1.59 -10.50 8.60
CA ASN A 100 -2.71 -11.08 7.84
C ASN A 100 -3.19 -10.13 6.74
N PHE A 101 -3.38 -8.84 7.07
CA PHE A 101 -3.74 -7.84 6.05
C PHE A 101 -2.71 -7.74 4.92
N SER A 102 -1.43 -7.87 5.24
CA SER A 102 -0.39 -7.87 4.21
C SER A 102 -0.37 -9.14 3.35
N LEU A 103 -0.68 -10.30 3.93
CA LEU A 103 -0.81 -11.55 3.16
C LEU A 103 -1.99 -11.49 2.18
N ASP A 104 -3.14 -10.99 2.64
CA ASP A 104 -4.33 -10.85 1.81
C ASP A 104 -4.06 -9.86 0.66
N GLY A 105 -3.50 -8.69 0.97
CA GLY A 105 -3.13 -7.68 -0.03
C GLY A 105 -2.07 -8.17 -1.02
N LEU A 106 -1.06 -8.92 -0.55
CA LEU A 106 -0.07 -9.56 -1.42
C LEU A 106 -0.71 -10.55 -2.39
N GLY A 107 -1.64 -11.37 -1.91
CA GLY A 107 -2.37 -12.32 -2.75
C GLY A 107 -3.15 -11.62 -3.86
N LEU A 108 -3.88 -10.56 -3.52
CA LEU A 108 -4.63 -9.76 -4.49
C LEU A 108 -3.71 -9.09 -5.52
N ALA A 109 -2.61 -8.49 -5.08
CA ALA A 109 -1.64 -7.83 -5.96
C ALA A 109 -0.96 -8.82 -6.91
N LEU A 110 -0.62 -10.02 -6.43
CA LEU A 110 -0.04 -11.08 -7.26
C LEU A 110 -1.03 -11.62 -8.31
N VAL A 111 -2.30 -11.80 -7.95
CA VAL A 111 -3.34 -12.20 -8.90
C VAL A 111 -3.54 -11.13 -9.98
N ALA A 112 -3.63 -9.87 -9.58
CA ALA A 112 -3.75 -8.75 -10.52
C ALA A 112 -2.53 -8.68 -11.46
N HIS A 113 -1.32 -8.88 -10.92
CA HIS A 113 -0.09 -8.87 -11.70
C HIS A 113 -0.06 -10.03 -12.70
N PHE A 114 -0.42 -11.25 -12.27
CA PHE A 114 -0.51 -12.41 -13.14
C PHE A 114 -1.54 -12.21 -14.26
N ASN A 115 -2.73 -11.70 -13.94
CA ASN A 115 -3.76 -11.45 -14.94
C ASN A 115 -3.36 -10.38 -15.97
N LYS A 116 -2.50 -9.43 -15.60
CA LYS A 116 -1.97 -8.45 -16.55
C LYS A 116 -0.87 -9.02 -17.42
N CYS A 117 0.10 -9.76 -16.87
CA CYS A 117 1.12 -10.41 -17.68
C CYS A 117 0.54 -11.54 -18.55
N GLY A 118 -0.41 -12.33 -18.04
CA GLY A 118 -1.05 -13.41 -18.76
C GLY A 118 -2.00 -12.96 -19.88
N ALA A 119 -2.48 -11.72 -19.86
CA ALA A 119 -3.24 -11.12 -20.96
C ALA A 119 -2.33 -10.63 -22.11
N VAL A 120 -1.05 -10.36 -21.86
CA VAL A 120 -0.10 -9.90 -22.88
C VAL A 120 0.36 -11.07 -23.77
N ASP A 121 0.34 -12.31 -23.27
CA ASP A 121 0.84 -13.49 -24.01
C ASP A 121 -0.19 -14.18 -24.92
N ILE A 122 -1.47 -13.79 -24.90
CA ILE A 122 -2.52 -14.50 -25.66
C ILE A 122 -2.82 -13.83 -27.02
N ASP A 123 -2.57 -12.53 -27.17
CA ASP A 123 -2.91 -11.77 -28.39
C ASP A 123 -1.75 -11.66 -29.40
N ASP A 124 -0.55 -12.17 -29.09
CA ASP A 124 0.65 -12.08 -29.97
C ASP A 124 0.90 -13.37 -30.80
N ILE A 125 -0.12 -14.23 -30.95
CA ILE A 125 -0.04 -15.50 -31.71
C ILE A 125 -1.16 -15.65 -32.77
N THR A 126 -1.71 -14.56 -33.31
CA THR A 126 -2.65 -14.61 -34.45
C THR A 126 -2.21 -13.79 -35.65
#